data_AF-A0A5K1CGY1-F1
#
_entry.id   AF-A0A5K1CGY1-F1
#
_cell.length_a   1.000
_cell.length_b   1.000
_cell.length_c   1.000
_cell.angle_alpha   90.00
_cell.angle_beta   90.00
_cell.angle_gamma   90.00
#
_symmetry.space_group_name_H-M   'P 1'
#
loop_
_entity.id
_entity.type
_entity.pdbx_description
1 polymer ?
#
loop_
_entity_poly.entity_id
_entity_poly.type
_entity_poly.pdbx_seq_one_letter_code
_entity_poly.pdbx_strand_id
1 'polypeptide(L)'
;IEKLKKDPSHRPLEIAFTGMIRSCMEGGHMQDCISMFDHIKSFVPPSIGIINIMLKVYGRSDMFAEAKGLFESIKMLPACSPASFDGSATVSPDSYSYSSILEASAAAQQWEYFEYVYKEMILSGFQLDQQKHALLLVEASRAGK
;
A
#
# COMPACT_ATOMS: atom_id res chain seq x y z
N ILE A 1 24.57 -22.33 1.44
CA ILE A 1 23.18 -22.32 1.97
C ILE A 1 22.40 -21.31 1.11
N GLU A 2 22.27 -21.63 -0.18
CA GLU A 2 21.96 -20.63 -1.24
C GLU A 2 21.13 -21.28 -2.38
N LYS A 3 20.23 -22.20 -2.02
CA LYS A 3 19.41 -22.94 -3.00
C LYS A 3 17.90 -22.81 -2.76
N LEU A 4 17.46 -21.78 -2.04
CA LEU A 4 16.06 -21.62 -1.58
C LEU A 4 15.42 -20.29 -2.02
N LYS A 5 15.87 -19.68 -3.13
CA LYS A 5 15.32 -18.39 -3.61
C LYS A 5 14.78 -18.40 -5.05
N LYS A 6 14.79 -19.54 -5.73
CA LYS A 6 14.21 -19.71 -7.07
C LYS A 6 13.38 -20.98 -7.15
N ASP A 7 12.50 -21.19 -6.18
CA ASP A 7 11.47 -22.21 -6.31
C ASP A 7 10.23 -21.59 -6.98
N PRO A 8 9.80 -22.06 -8.18
CA PRO A 8 8.54 -21.65 -8.80
C PRO A 8 7.30 -21.92 -7.93
N SER A 9 7.44 -22.57 -6.77
CA SER A 9 6.40 -22.72 -5.74
C SER A 9 5.97 -21.41 -5.05
N HIS A 10 6.80 -20.37 -5.04
CA HIS A 10 6.47 -19.11 -4.34
C HIS A 10 5.47 -18.21 -5.10
N ARG A 11 5.48 -18.23 -6.43
CA ARG A 11 4.54 -17.44 -7.25
C ARG A 11 3.08 -17.88 -7.09
N PRO A 12 2.75 -19.19 -7.18
CA PRO A 12 1.41 -19.68 -6.90
C PRO A 12 0.93 -19.34 -5.49
N LEU A 13 1.85 -19.35 -4.51
CA LEU A 13 1.56 -19.02 -3.12
C LEU A 13 1.19 -17.54 -2.96
N GLU A 14 1.93 -16.63 -3.58
CA GLU A 14 1.61 -15.19 -3.59
C GLU A 14 0.25 -14.90 -4.26
N ILE A 15 -0.06 -15.57 -5.37
CA ILE A 15 -1.34 -15.45 -6.07
C ILE A 15 -2.49 -15.94 -5.18
N ALA A 16 -2.33 -17.10 -4.54
CA ALA A 16 -3.33 -17.65 -3.62
C ALA A 16 -3.57 -16.71 -2.43
N PHE A 17 -2.51 -16.19 -1.83
CA PHE A 17 -2.60 -15.23 -0.73
C PHE A 17 -3.25 -13.91 -1.15
N THR A 18 -2.90 -13.37 -2.32
CA THR A 18 -3.54 -12.18 -2.87
C THR A 18 -5.04 -12.39 -3.05
N GLY A 19 -5.44 -13.56 -3.56
CA GLY A 19 -6.83 -13.95 -3.69
C GLY A 19 -7.54 -14.03 -2.33
N MET A 20 -6.94 -14.70 -1.35
CA MET A 20 -7.51 -14.84 -0.01
C MET A 20 -7.68 -13.49 0.69
N ILE A 21 -6.65 -12.64 0.73
CA ILE A 21 -6.75 -11.31 1.34
C ILE A 21 -7.83 -10.47 0.63
N ARG A 22 -7.89 -10.53 -0.71
CA ARG A 22 -8.92 -9.79 -1.46
C ARG A 22 -10.32 -10.27 -1.11
N SER A 23 -10.57 -11.58 -1.11
CA SER A 23 -11.88 -12.15 -0.76
C SER A 23 -12.28 -11.83 0.69
N CYS A 24 -11.34 -11.89 1.64
CA CYS A 24 -11.59 -11.48 3.02
C CYS A 24 -11.91 -9.99 3.13
N MET A 25 -11.21 -9.12 2.39
CA MET A 25 -11.49 -7.69 2.36
C MET A 25 -12.88 -7.41 1.80
N GLU A 26 -13.26 -8.08 0.70
CA GLU A 26 -14.57 -7.94 0.07
C GLU A 26 -15.70 -8.48 0.96
N GLY A 27 -15.43 -9.54 1.73
CA GLY A 27 -16.34 -10.09 2.73
C GLY A 27 -16.43 -9.29 4.03
N GLY A 28 -15.64 -8.22 4.20
CA GLY A 28 -15.64 -7.41 5.42
C GLY A 28 -14.89 -8.05 6.60
N HIS A 29 -14.00 -9.01 6.34
CA HIS A 29 -13.19 -9.69 7.35
C HIS A 29 -11.82 -9.02 7.51
N MET A 30 -11.79 -7.76 7.95
CA MET A 30 -10.56 -6.95 8.01
C MET A 30 -9.50 -7.56 8.93
N GLN A 31 -9.89 -8.14 10.07
CA GLN A 31 -8.96 -8.78 11.01
C GLN A 31 -8.28 -10.01 10.39
N ASP A 32 -9.01 -10.79 9.61
CA ASP A 32 -8.46 -11.94 8.89
C ASP A 32 -7.46 -11.48 7.84
N CYS A 33 -7.74 -10.37 7.12
CA CYS A 33 -6.78 -9.77 6.19
C CYS A 33 -5.47 -9.38 6.88
N ILE A 34 -5.56 -8.73 8.05
CA ILE A 34 -4.39 -8.30 8.82
C ILE A 34 -3.58 -9.51 9.28
N SER A 35 -4.23 -10.52 9.85
CA SER A 35 -3.56 -11.74 10.30
C SER A 35 -2.88 -12.48 9.14
N MET A 36 -3.51 -12.54 7.97
CA MET A 36 -2.91 -13.15 6.77
C MET A 36 -1.72 -12.36 6.27
N PHE A 37 -1.83 -11.03 6.21
CA PHE A 37 -0.74 -10.17 5.78
C PHE A 37 0.48 -10.29 6.70
N ASP A 38 0.27 -10.32 8.00
CA ASP A 38 1.33 -10.51 8.99
C ASP A 38 2.01 -11.87 8.88
N HIS A 39 1.26 -12.90 8.50
CA HIS A 39 1.82 -14.21 8.19
C HIS A 39 2.68 -14.14 6.93
N ILE A 40 2.17 -13.61 5.81
CA ILE A 40 2.84 -13.62 4.49
C ILE A 40 4.12 -12.79 4.50
N LYS A 41 4.09 -11.60 5.12
CA LYS A 41 5.24 -10.67 5.15
C LYS A 41 6.47 -11.30 5.83
N SER A 42 6.28 -12.35 6.64
CA SER A 42 7.36 -13.11 7.27
C SER A 42 8.06 -14.11 6.33
N PHE A 43 7.39 -14.51 5.23
CA PHE A 43 7.93 -15.49 4.28
C PHE A 43 8.41 -14.86 2.98
N VAL A 44 7.67 -13.86 2.47
CA VAL A 44 7.91 -13.27 1.15
C VAL A 44 7.63 -11.77 1.19
N PRO A 45 8.46 -10.94 0.52
CA PRO A 45 8.15 -9.53 0.32
C PRO A 45 6.80 -9.37 -0.41
N PRO A 46 5.82 -8.64 0.15
CA PRO A 46 4.54 -8.45 -0.50
C PRO A 46 4.68 -7.63 -1.79
N SER A 47 3.96 -8.01 -2.83
CA SER A 47 3.86 -7.19 -4.05
C SER A 47 3.01 -5.95 -3.86
N ILE A 48 3.14 -5.00 -4.78
CA ILE A 48 2.35 -3.76 -4.82
C ILE A 48 0.83 -4.02 -4.74
N GLY A 49 0.35 -5.11 -5.34
CA GLY A 49 -1.06 -5.49 -5.28
C GLY A 49 -1.52 -5.82 -3.86
N ILE A 50 -0.72 -6.57 -3.09
CA ILE A 50 -1.01 -6.87 -1.68
C ILE A 50 -0.92 -5.60 -0.83
N ILE A 51 0.10 -4.76 -1.06
CA ILE A 51 0.25 -3.49 -0.37
C ILE A 51 -0.99 -2.60 -0.56
N ASN A 52 -1.45 -2.46 -1.81
CA ASN A 52 -2.63 -1.66 -2.14
C ASN A 52 -3.91 -2.17 -1.46
N ILE A 53 -4.09 -3.50 -1.40
CA ILE A 53 -5.20 -4.09 -0.64
C ILE A 53 -5.09 -3.74 0.85
N MET A 54 -3.89 -3.85 1.43
CA MET A 54 -3.70 -3.57 2.86
C MET A 54 -3.83 -2.10 3.22
N LEU A 55 -3.37 -1.16 2.37
CA LEU A 55 -3.62 0.27 2.56
C LEU A 55 -5.13 0.56 2.68
N LYS A 56 -5.94 -0.08 1.84
CA LYS A 56 -7.39 0.04 1.88
C LYS A 56 -8.01 -0.62 3.11
N VAL A 57 -7.51 -1.79 3.52
CA VAL A 57 -7.96 -2.47 4.75
C VAL A 57 -7.70 -1.59 5.97
N TYR A 58 -6.48 -1.06 6.12
CA TYR A 58 -6.12 -0.20 7.23
C TYR A 58 -6.91 1.12 7.23
N GLY A 59 -7.06 1.77 6.07
CA GLY A 59 -7.86 2.99 5.94
C GLY A 59 -9.34 2.78 6.33
N ARG A 60 -9.94 1.64 5.97
CA ARG A 60 -11.33 1.30 6.35
C ARG A 60 -11.50 0.86 7.80
N SER A 61 -10.40 0.52 8.48
CA SER A 61 -10.42 0.03 9.86
C SER A 61 -9.97 1.10 10.86
N ASP A 62 -9.87 2.37 10.43
CA ASP A 62 -9.36 3.49 11.23
C ASP A 62 -7.93 3.26 11.78
N MET A 63 -7.13 2.47 11.06
CA MET A 63 -5.76 2.10 11.40
C MET A 63 -4.76 2.95 10.63
N PHE A 64 -4.86 4.27 10.78
CA PHE A 64 -4.06 5.21 10.00
C PHE A 64 -2.54 5.05 10.25
N ALA A 65 -2.13 4.77 11.49
CA ALA A 65 -0.72 4.63 11.83
C ALA A 65 -0.07 3.47 11.06
N GLU A 66 -0.79 2.35 10.93
CA GLU A 66 -0.39 1.17 10.18
C GLU A 66 -0.40 1.43 8.67
N ALA A 67 -1.43 2.13 8.16
CA ALA A 67 -1.48 2.55 6.75
C ALA A 67 -0.27 3.42 6.39
N LYS A 68 0.05 4.42 7.22
CA LYS A 68 1.19 5.30 7.05
C LYS A 68 2.51 4.53 7.14
N GLY A 69 2.67 3.67 8.14
CA GLY A 69 3.86 2.85 8.30
C GLY A 69 4.11 1.96 7.08
N LEU A 70 3.06 1.35 6.55
CA LEU A 70 3.14 0.51 5.34
C LEU A 70 3.54 1.34 4.12
N PHE A 71 2.89 2.49 3.90
CA PHE A 71 3.18 3.37 2.76
C PHE A 71 4.63 3.90 2.79
N GLU A 72 5.11 4.36 3.94
CA GLU A 72 6.50 4.82 4.08
C GLU A 72 7.51 3.67 3.92
N SER A 73 7.16 2.45 4.34
CA SER A 73 8.06 1.29 4.20
C SER A 73 8.38 0.95 2.74
N ILE A 74 7.40 1.11 1.84
CA ILE A 74 7.61 0.86 0.40
C ILE A 74 8.27 2.04 -0.32
N LYS A 75 8.25 3.24 0.27
CA LYS A 75 9.01 4.39 -0.22
C LYS A 75 10.51 4.28 0.09
N MET A 76 10.83 3.76 1.27
CA MET A 76 12.20 3.67 1.79
C MET A 76 12.99 2.48 1.22
N LEU A 77 12.38 1.61 0.40
CA LEU A 77 13.09 0.53 -0.26
C LEU A 77 14.02 1.12 -1.34
N PRO A 78 15.35 1.11 -1.16
CA PRO A 78 16.23 1.91 -1.98
C PRO A 78 16.24 1.43 -3.44
N ALA A 79 16.05 2.38 -4.37
CA ALA A 79 16.45 2.25 -5.76
C ALA A 79 18.00 2.23 -5.93
N CYS A 80 18.74 2.43 -4.85
CA CYS A 80 20.20 2.52 -4.83
C CYS A 80 20.83 1.37 -4.04
N SER A 81 20.68 0.14 -4.54
CA SER A 81 21.68 -0.90 -4.36
C SER A 81 22.20 -1.30 -5.74
N PRO A 82 23.42 -0.91 -6.16
CA PRO A 82 24.00 -1.36 -7.43
C PRO A 82 24.43 -2.84 -7.40
N ALA A 83 23.84 -3.65 -6.51
CA ALA A 83 24.18 -5.05 -6.32
C ALA A 83 22.96 -5.87 -5.85
N SER A 84 21.93 -5.95 -6.69
CA SER A 84 21.12 -7.16 -6.74
C SER A 84 20.80 -7.47 -8.20
N PHE A 85 21.69 -8.24 -8.82
CA PHE A 85 21.43 -9.05 -10.01
C PHE A 85 20.49 -10.24 -9.67
N ASP A 86 19.53 -9.98 -8.79
CA ASP A 86 18.48 -10.83 -8.26
C ASP A 86 17.26 -9.93 -8.32
N GLY A 87 16.30 -10.25 -9.19
CA GLY A 87 15.09 -9.48 -9.47
C GLY A 87 14.09 -9.40 -8.30
N SER A 88 14.59 -9.18 -7.08
CA SER A 88 13.81 -8.77 -5.91
C SER A 88 13.18 -7.42 -6.24
N ALA A 89 11.89 -7.45 -6.59
CA ALA A 89 11.14 -6.28 -7.02
C ALA A 89 11.24 -5.15 -5.98
N THR A 90 11.89 -4.05 -6.34
CA THR A 90 11.73 -2.79 -5.63
C THR A 90 10.26 -2.39 -5.76
N VAL A 91 9.51 -2.47 -4.66
CA VAL A 91 8.09 -2.08 -4.65
C VAL A 91 8.04 -0.58 -4.39
N SER A 92 7.68 0.20 -5.40
CA SER A 92 7.44 1.64 -5.29
C SER A 92 5.94 1.93 -5.25
N PRO A 93 5.48 2.99 -4.56
CA PRO A 93 4.08 3.41 -4.62
C PRO A 93 3.61 3.70 -6.05
N ASP A 94 2.40 3.27 -6.37
CA ASP A 94 1.72 3.62 -7.61
C ASP A 94 0.58 4.64 -7.37
N SER A 95 -0.10 5.06 -8.43
CA SER A 95 -1.24 5.99 -8.33
C SER A 95 -2.33 5.52 -7.36
N TYR A 96 -2.54 4.20 -7.25
CA TYR A 96 -3.51 3.63 -6.34
C TYR A 96 -3.03 3.68 -4.89
N SER A 97 -1.74 3.41 -4.63
CA SER A 97 -1.14 3.54 -3.31
C SER A 97 -1.29 4.97 -2.79
N TYR A 98 -0.95 5.96 -3.61
CA TYR A 98 -1.11 7.38 -3.27
C TYR A 98 -2.57 7.74 -2.98
N SER A 99 -3.50 7.32 -3.85
CA SER A 99 -4.93 7.62 -3.65
C SER A 99 -5.44 7.00 -2.35
N SER A 100 -5.06 5.76 -2.06
CA SER A 100 -5.51 5.03 -0.85
C SER A 100 -5.00 5.67 0.44
N ILE A 101 -3.74 6.13 0.49
CA ILE A 101 -3.22 6.76 1.69
C ILE A 101 -3.74 8.19 1.86
N LEU A 102 -4.07 8.90 0.77
CA LEU A 102 -4.77 10.19 0.83
C LEU A 102 -6.19 10.04 1.40
N GLU A 103 -6.94 9.03 0.93
CA GLU A 103 -8.26 8.68 1.49
C GLU A 103 -8.16 8.36 2.99
N ALA A 104 -7.20 7.50 3.39
CA ALA A 104 -6.97 7.16 4.79
C ALA A 104 -6.59 8.38 5.64
N SER A 105 -5.78 9.30 5.08
CA SER A 105 -5.38 10.54 5.75
C SER A 105 -6.58 11.45 6.01
N ALA A 106 -7.45 11.64 5.01
CA ALA A 106 -8.64 12.47 5.16
C ALA A 106 -9.65 11.87 6.15
N ALA A 107 -9.88 10.55 6.07
CA ALA A 107 -10.74 9.84 7.02
C ALA A 107 -10.27 10.01 8.47
N ALA A 108 -8.94 9.95 8.70
CA ALA A 108 -8.32 10.15 10.01
C ALA A 108 -8.03 11.62 10.37
N GLN A 109 -8.46 12.59 9.55
CA GLN A 109 -8.20 14.03 9.71
C GLN A 109 -6.71 14.40 9.80
N GLN A 110 -5.84 13.62 9.17
CA GLN A 110 -4.38 13.79 9.16
C GLN A 110 -3.95 14.69 8.00
N TRP A 111 -4.40 15.94 8.04
CA TRP A 111 -4.32 16.87 6.91
C TRP A 111 -2.90 17.31 6.57
N GLU A 112 -1.99 17.40 7.54
CA GLU A 112 -0.57 17.69 7.31
C GLU A 112 0.09 16.57 6.49
N TYR A 113 -0.23 15.33 6.81
CA TYR A 113 0.30 14.19 6.09
C TYR A 113 -0.36 14.05 4.71
N PHE A 114 -1.67 14.32 4.62
CA PHE A 114 -2.38 14.39 3.34
C PHE A 114 -1.67 15.35 2.37
N GLU A 115 -1.39 16.59 2.81
CA GLU A 115 -0.77 17.61 1.97
C GLU A 115 0.65 17.19 1.53
N TYR A 116 1.42 16.60 2.44
CA TYR A 116 2.75 16.06 2.15
C TYR A 116 2.68 14.98 1.06
N VAL A 117 1.81 13.98 1.23
CA VAL A 117 1.63 12.89 0.25
C VAL A 117 1.12 13.43 -1.09
N TYR A 118 0.19 14.38 -1.08
CA TYR A 118 -0.38 14.94 -2.31
C TYR A 118 0.68 15.65 -3.14
N LYS A 119 1.56 16.44 -2.50
CA LYS A 119 2.72 17.06 -3.17
C LYS A 119 3.68 16.00 -3.71
N GLU A 120 3.96 14.98 -2.93
CA GLU A 120 4.85 13.87 -3.33
C GLU A 120 4.29 13.09 -4.53
N MET A 121 2.98 12.85 -4.57
CA MET A 121 2.28 12.21 -5.68
C MET A 121 2.50 12.98 -6.99
N ILE A 122 2.33 14.30 -6.96
CA ILE A 122 2.53 15.19 -8.10
C ILE A 122 4.00 15.18 -8.54
N LEU A 123 4.94 15.29 -7.60
CA LEU A 123 6.38 15.25 -7.89
C LEU A 123 6.82 13.91 -8.49
N SER A 124 6.14 12.82 -8.13
CA SER A 124 6.35 11.48 -8.68
C SER A 124 5.69 11.27 -10.05
N GLY A 125 5.03 12.30 -10.61
CA GLY A 125 4.38 12.23 -11.92
C GLY A 125 3.00 11.57 -11.92
N PHE A 126 2.43 11.27 -10.75
CA PHE A 126 1.08 10.74 -10.63
C PHE A 126 0.05 11.87 -10.45
N GLN A 127 -1.19 11.62 -10.86
CA GLN A 127 -2.29 12.54 -10.66
C GLN A 127 -3.45 11.87 -9.94
N LEU A 128 -4.04 12.60 -9.00
CA LEU A 128 -5.26 12.17 -8.34
C LEU A 128 -6.41 12.28 -9.33
N ASP A 129 -7.16 11.19 -9.51
CA ASP A 129 -8.35 11.19 -10.36
C ASP A 129 -9.40 12.13 -9.73
N GLN A 130 -9.57 13.30 -10.35
CA GLN A 130 -10.44 14.36 -9.84
C GLN A 130 -11.91 13.96 -9.84
N GLN A 131 -12.34 13.12 -10.79
CA GLN A 131 -13.73 12.70 -10.88
C GLN A 131 -14.04 11.67 -9.78
N LYS A 132 -13.15 10.70 -9.57
CA LYS A 132 -13.33 9.68 -8.53
C LYS A 132 -13.17 10.23 -7.12
N HIS A 133 -12.27 11.20 -6.92
CA HIS A 133 -11.93 11.74 -5.60
C HIS A 133 -12.41 13.18 -5.39
N ALA A 134 -13.46 13.60 -6.10
CA ALA A 134 -14.01 14.96 -5.97
C ALA A 134 -14.37 15.31 -4.52
N LEU A 135 -14.97 14.36 -3.78
CA LEU A 135 -15.31 14.55 -2.36
C LEU A 135 -14.07 14.76 -1.50
N LEU A 136 -13.03 13.98 -1.71
CA LEU A 136 -11.75 14.08 -0.99
C LEU A 136 -11.12 15.47 -1.13
N LEU A 137 -11.17 16.03 -2.35
CA LEU A 137 -10.67 17.38 -2.63
C LEU A 137 -11.51 18.47 -1.95
N VAL A 138 -12.84 18.30 -1.90
CA VAL A 138 -13.72 19.21 -1.18
C VAL A 138 -13.44 19.18 0.33
N GLU A 139 -13.22 18.00 0.91
CA GLU A 139 -12.88 17.87 2.33
C GLU A 139 -11.54 18.52 2.66
N ALA A 140 -10.51 18.29 1.83
CA ALA A 140 -9.21 18.96 1.97
C ALA A 140 -9.34 20.49 1.91
N SER A 141 -10.11 21.01 0.95
CA SER A 141 -10.37 22.45 0.83
C SER A 141 -11.09 23.01 2.07
N ARG A 142 -12.06 22.28 2.63
CA ARG A 142 -12.74 22.66 3.88
C ARG A 142 -11.81 22.65 5.10
N ALA A 143 -10.80 21.80 5.09
CA ALA A 143 -9.75 21.76 6.09
C ALA A 143 -8.66 22.84 5.89
N GLY A 144 -8.78 23.66 4.85
CA GLY A 144 -7.83 24.73 4.53
C GLY A 144 -6.52 24.23 3.90
N LYS A 145 -6.55 23.05 3.28
CA LYS A 145 -5.43 22.49 2.52
C LYS A 145 -5.59 22.72 1.01
#